data_AF-A0A7X7NTB6-F1
#
_entry.id   AF-A0A7X7NTB6-F1
#
_cell.length_a   1.000
_cell.length_b   1.000
_cell.length_c   1.000
_cell.angle_alpha   90.00
_cell.angle_beta   90.00
_cell.angle_gamma   90.00
#
_symmetry.space_group_name_H-M   'P 1'
#
loop_
_entity.id
_entity.type
_entity.pdbx_description
1 polymer ?
#
loop_
_entity_poly.entity_id
_entity_poly.type
_entity_poly.pdbx_seq_one_letter_code
_entity_poly.pdbx_strand_id
1 'polypeptide(L)' 'MGHPTLIIMAAGMGSRYGGLKQLDPVGPDGEILMDYSV' A
#
# COMPACT_ATOMS: atom_id res chain seq x y z
N MET A 1 15.25 12.42 22.96
CA MET A 1 15.31 11.28 22.02
C MET A 1 13.98 11.23 21.28
N GLY A 2 13.98 11.16 19.95
CA GLY A 2 12.77 11.24 19.13
C GLY A 2 12.05 9.90 19.01
N HIS A 3 10.73 9.93 18.93
CA HIS A 3 9.93 8.74 18.61
C HIS A 3 10.27 8.22 17.20
N PRO A 4 10.22 6.90 16.97
CA PRO A 4 10.41 6.34 15.64
C PRO A 4 9.25 6.77 14.72
N THR A 5 9.59 7.08 13.46
CA THR A 5 8.62 7.40 12.41
C THR A 5 8.57 6.25 11.41
N LEU A 6 7.38 5.69 11.19
CA LEU A 6 7.13 4.75 10.10
C LEU A 6 6.82 5.52 8.82
N ILE A 7 7.49 5.16 7.72
CA ILE A 7 7.24 5.72 6.39
C ILE A 7 6.96 4.56 5.44
N ILE A 8 5.79 4.60 4.81
CA ILE A 8 5.39 3.64 3.77
C ILE A 8 5.50 4.34 2.42
N MET A 9 6.37 3.83 1.56
CA MET A 9 6.61 4.43 0.24
C MET A 9 5.59 3.89 -0.78
N ALA A 10 4.79 4.79 -1.35
CA ALA A 10 3.63 4.45 -2.18
C ALA A 10 3.59 5.17 -3.54
N ALA A 11 4.72 5.49 -4.17
CA ALA A 11 4.72 6.29 -5.43
C ALA A 11 4.75 5.48 -6.75
N GLY A 12 4.81 4.14 -6.70
CA GLY A 12 5.03 3.33 -7.91
C GLY A 12 3.76 3.06 -8.73
N MET A 13 3.73 3.53 -9.98
CA MET A 13 2.78 3.03 -11.00
C MET A 13 3.27 1.67 -11.47
N GLY A 14 2.65 0.58 -11.02
CA GLY A 14 3.07 -0.77 -11.35
C GLY A 14 2.91 -1.04 -12.85
N SER A 15 3.93 -0.80 -13.66
CA SER A 15 3.87 -0.98 -15.12
C SER A 15 3.58 -2.43 -15.54
N ARG A 16 4.03 -3.41 -14.75
CA ARG A 16 3.66 -4.84 -14.90
C ARG A 16 2.25 -5.15 -14.42
N TYR A 17 1.73 -4.34 -13.50
CA TYR A 17 0.41 -4.49 -12.89
C TYR A 17 -0.67 -3.70 -13.64
N GLY A 18 -0.28 -2.76 -14.52
CA GLY A 18 -1.18 -1.92 -15.30
C GLY A 18 -1.78 -0.73 -14.55
N GLY A 19 -1.32 -0.41 -13.34
CA GLY A 19 -1.94 0.64 -12.53
C GLY A 19 -1.37 0.81 -11.11
N LEU A 20 -2.16 1.49 -10.26
CA LEU A 20 -1.81 1.77 -8.87
C LEU A 20 -2.19 0.60 -7.96
N LYS A 21 -1.27 -0.34 -7.80
CA LYS A 21 -1.49 -1.57 -7.00
C LYS A 21 -1.87 -1.37 -5.53
N GLN A 22 -1.67 -0.16 -4.99
CA GLN A 22 -1.94 0.15 -3.58
C GLN A 22 -3.43 0.19 -3.25
N LEU A 23 -4.25 0.53 -4.25
CA LEU A 23 -5.69 0.68 -4.11
C LEU A 23 -6.44 -0.59 -4.52
N ASP A 24 -5.71 -1.62 -4.96
CA ASP A 24 -6.37 -2.85 -5.38
C ASP A 24 -6.83 -3.65 -4.17
N PRO A 25 -8.07 -4.20 -4.23
CA PRO A 25 -8.59 -5.05 -3.19
C PRO A 25 -7.84 -6.38 -3.18
N VAL A 26 -7.43 -6.82 -2.00
CA VAL A 26 -6.71 -8.09 -1.76
C VAL A 26 -7.31 -8.91 -0.62
N GLY A 27 -8.19 -8.32 0.19
CA GLY A 27 -8.85 -8.97 1.32
C GLY A 27 -10.23 -9.56 1.00
N PRO A 28 -10.76 -10.41 1.89
CA PRO A 28 -12.06 -11.08 1.70
C PRO A 28 -13.24 -10.12 1.65
N ASP A 29 -13.11 -8.94 2.26
CA ASP A 29 -14.16 -7.93 2.36
C ASP A 29 -13.84 -6.66 1.55
N GLY A 30 -12.84 -6.74 0.65
CA GLY A 30 -12.46 -5.64 -0.25
C GLY A 30 -11.40 -4.71 0.31
N GLU A 31 -10.70 -5.09 1.37
CA GLU A 31 -9.56 -4.35 1.91
C GLU A 31 -8.49 -4.18 0.85
N ILE A 32 -7.95 -2.97 0.77
CA ILE A 32 -6.90 -2.63 -0.19
C ILE A 32 -5.53 -2.96 0.37
N LEU A 33 -4.53 -3.09 -0.49
CA LEU A 33 -3.16 -3.41 -0.09
C LEU A 33 -2.62 -2.49 1.03
N MET A 34 -3.03 -1.21 1.05
CA MET A 34 -2.61 -0.25 2.07
C MET A 34 -3.14 -0.56 3.48
N ASP A 35 -4.29 -1.24 3.60
CA ASP A 35 -4.89 -1.59 4.89
C ASP A 35 -4.02 -2.58 5.69
N TYR A 36 -3.14 -3.30 4.99
CA TYR A 36 -2.20 -4.27 5.58
C TYR A 36 -0.79 -3.72 5.82
N SER A 37 -0.54 -2.44 5.57
CA SER A 37 0.82 -1.87 5.51
C SER A 37 1.36 -1.34 6.85
N VAL A 38 0.84 -1.81 7.99
CA VAL A 38 1.17 -1.33 9.36
C VAL A 38 1.97 -2.36 10.14
#